data_AF-A0A7Y3ABM5-F1
#
_entry.id   AF-A0A7Y3ABM5-F1
#
_cell.length_a   1.000
_cell.length_b   1.000
_cell.length_c   1.000
_cell.angle_alpha   90.00
_cell.angle_beta   90.00
_cell.angle_gamma   90.00
#
_symmetry.space_group_name_H-M   'P 1'
#
loop_
_entity.id
_entity.type
_entity.pdbx_description
1 polymer ?
#
loop_
_entity_poly.entity_id
_entity_poly.type
_entity_poly.pdbx_seq_one_letter_code
_entity_poly.pdbx_strand_id
1 'polypeptide(L)'
;MTITASDFIRFCERTIDGTESAFCRLDDESVNERPDLPGANSPFVLVTHALGAFDWWVGHVVCGHPSDRDRAAEFTATGSVADLHGLVAASRRRLRDLAPEIETATRLHREPHLQNPLPGGWTVGAALIHAYEELAQHLGHLEITVDLVEIGGRA
;
A
#
# COMPACT_ATOMS: atom_id res chain seq x y z
N MET A 1 14.90 23.11 4.59
CA MET A 1 13.61 22.48 4.23
C MET A 1 13.57 21.14 4.96
N THR A 2 12.53 20.87 5.72
CA THR A 2 12.40 19.66 6.55
C THR A 2 11.08 18.98 6.19
N ILE A 3 11.09 17.66 5.99
CA ILE A 3 9.88 16.83 5.86
C ILE A 3 9.58 16.29 7.26
N THR A 4 8.35 16.47 7.74
CA THR A 4 7.93 16.02 9.08
C THR A 4 7.17 14.70 9.01
N ALA A 5 7.02 13.99 10.14
CA ALA A 5 6.15 12.81 10.16
C ALA A 5 4.69 13.18 9.87
N SER A 6 4.26 14.37 10.28
CA SER A 6 2.93 14.90 9.96
C SER A 6 2.73 15.07 8.44
N ASP A 7 3.74 15.53 7.71
CA ASP A 7 3.70 15.58 6.24
C ASP A 7 3.55 14.17 5.66
N PHE A 8 4.41 13.24 6.08
CA PHE A 8 4.38 11.85 5.64
C PHE A 8 2.99 11.19 5.88
N ILE A 9 2.45 11.31 7.10
CA ILE A 9 1.15 10.77 7.48
C ILE A 9 0.04 11.38 6.60
N ARG A 10 0.04 12.71 6.43
CA ARG A 10 -0.95 13.44 5.62
C ARG A 10 -0.98 12.95 4.17
N PHE A 11 0.18 12.63 3.58
CA PHE A 11 0.25 12.12 2.22
C PHE A 11 -0.14 10.64 2.14
N CYS A 12 0.22 9.81 3.12
CA CYS A 12 -0.23 8.42 3.18
C CYS A 12 -1.75 8.31 3.35
N GLU A 13 -2.36 9.08 4.26
CA GLU A 13 -3.81 9.11 4.46
C GLU A 13 -4.53 9.48 3.16
N ARG A 14 -4.05 10.51 2.45
CA ARG A 14 -4.63 10.91 1.17
C ARG A 14 -4.56 9.81 0.12
N THR A 15 -3.45 9.09 0.04
CA THR A 15 -3.30 7.96 -0.89
C THR A 15 -4.24 6.83 -0.51
N ILE A 16 -4.36 6.50 0.79
CA ILE A 16 -5.30 5.47 1.28
C ILE A 16 -6.75 5.86 1.00
N ASP A 17 -7.10 7.15 1.14
CA ASP A 17 -8.44 7.67 0.79
C ASP A 17 -8.70 7.54 -0.72
N GLY A 18 -7.70 7.82 -1.56
CA GLY A 18 -7.77 7.59 -3.01
C GLY A 18 -7.97 6.11 -3.36
N THR A 19 -7.26 5.21 -2.66
CA THR A 19 -7.41 3.77 -2.82
C THR A 19 -8.84 3.32 -2.54
N GLU A 20 -9.43 3.78 -1.42
CA GLU A 20 -10.83 3.49 -1.10
C GLU A 20 -11.78 4.06 -2.15
N SER A 21 -11.59 5.31 -2.57
CA SER A 21 -12.42 5.93 -3.59
C SER A 21 -12.38 5.16 -4.93
N ALA A 22 -11.24 4.58 -5.29
CA ALA A 22 -11.09 3.83 -6.53
C ALA A 22 -11.85 2.50 -6.49
N PHE A 23 -11.63 1.65 -5.47
CA PHE A 23 -12.29 0.34 -5.44
C PHE A 23 -13.79 0.42 -5.12
N CYS A 24 -14.28 1.51 -4.48
CA CYS A 24 -15.71 1.73 -4.23
C CYS A 24 -16.57 1.81 -5.50
N ARG A 25 -15.94 1.93 -6.67
CA ARG A 25 -16.61 1.95 -7.97
C ARG A 25 -17.03 0.56 -8.46
N LEU A 26 -16.49 -0.50 -7.84
CA LEU A 26 -16.63 -1.88 -8.27
C LEU A 26 -17.53 -2.66 -7.31
N ASP A 27 -18.08 -3.77 -7.81
CA ASP A 27 -18.74 -4.79 -6.99
C ASP A 27 -17.79 -5.94 -6.64
N ASP A 28 -18.30 -6.93 -5.90
CA ASP A 28 -17.52 -8.08 -5.42
C ASP A 28 -16.99 -8.96 -6.57
N GLU A 29 -17.61 -8.94 -7.75
CA GLU A 29 -17.11 -9.67 -8.91
C GLU A 29 -15.98 -8.87 -9.58
N SER A 30 -16.29 -7.63 -9.97
CA SER A 30 -15.40 -6.75 -10.72
C SER A 30 -14.12 -6.40 -9.96
N VAL A 31 -14.15 -6.33 -8.62
CA VAL A 31 -12.96 -6.04 -7.81
C VAL A 31 -11.90 -7.15 -7.92
N ASN A 32 -12.30 -8.36 -8.31
CA ASN A 32 -11.40 -9.50 -8.52
C ASN A 32 -11.00 -9.70 -9.99
N GLU A 33 -11.60 -8.97 -10.92
CA GLU A 33 -11.30 -9.09 -12.34
C GLU A 33 -9.92 -8.52 -12.69
N ARG A 34 -9.26 -9.19 -13.63
CA ARG A 34 -8.01 -8.71 -14.22
C ARG A 34 -8.33 -8.14 -15.61
N PRO A 35 -7.89 -6.90 -15.93
CA PRO A 35 -7.96 -6.39 -17.29
C PRO A 35 -7.31 -7.35 -18.29
N ASP A 36 -7.79 -7.33 -19.54
CA ASP A 36 -7.16 -8.06 -20.67
C ASP A 36 -5.87 -7.36 -21.12
N LEU A 37 -4.89 -7.33 -20.21
CA LEU A 37 -3.55 -6.80 -20.39
C LEU A 37 -2.56 -7.79 -19.78
N PRO A 38 -1.54 -8.24 -20.53
CA PRO A 38 -0.56 -9.20 -20.01
C PRO A 38 0.09 -8.73 -18.71
N GLY A 39 0.00 -9.55 -17.67
CA GLY A 39 0.58 -9.27 -16.35
C GLY A 39 -0.24 -8.34 -15.45
N ALA A 40 -1.46 -7.93 -15.86
CA ALA A 40 -2.33 -7.13 -15.02
C ALA A 40 -2.78 -7.89 -13.76
N ASN A 41 -2.89 -7.12 -12.68
CA ASN A 41 -3.46 -7.58 -11.41
C ASN A 41 -4.88 -7.05 -11.28
N SER A 42 -5.66 -7.72 -10.44
CA SER A 42 -6.99 -7.23 -10.09
C SER A 42 -6.91 -6.05 -9.12
N PRO A 43 -7.96 -5.21 -9.04
CA PRO A 43 -8.10 -4.20 -8.00
C PRO A 43 -7.87 -4.77 -6.59
N PHE A 44 -8.41 -5.95 -6.29
CA PHE A 44 -8.24 -6.61 -4.99
C PHE A 44 -6.76 -6.90 -4.67
N VAL A 45 -6.02 -7.45 -5.64
CA VAL A 45 -4.58 -7.71 -5.50
C VAL A 45 -3.81 -6.42 -5.26
N LEU A 46 -4.10 -5.37 -6.03
CA LEU A 46 -3.39 -4.08 -5.92
C LEU A 46 -3.58 -3.43 -4.55
N VAL A 47 -4.82 -3.42 -4.02
CA VAL A 47 -5.11 -2.88 -2.69
C VAL A 47 -4.43 -3.71 -1.60
N THR A 48 -4.55 -5.04 -1.69
CA THR A 48 -3.92 -5.96 -0.72
C THR A 48 -2.41 -5.78 -0.68
N HIS A 49 -1.78 -5.72 -1.85
CA HIS A 49 -0.33 -5.53 -1.97
C HIS A 49 0.12 -4.16 -1.46
N ALA A 50 -0.55 -3.07 -1.86
CA ALA A 50 -0.16 -1.71 -1.47
C ALA A 50 -0.18 -1.53 0.05
N LEU A 51 -1.24 -1.99 0.71
CA LEU A 51 -1.39 -1.87 2.16
C LEU A 51 -0.46 -2.83 2.91
N GLY A 52 -0.23 -4.04 2.40
CA GLY A 52 0.74 -4.99 2.96
C GLY A 52 2.19 -4.50 2.85
N ALA A 53 2.56 -3.92 1.71
CA ALA A 53 3.87 -3.31 1.49
C ALA A 53 4.08 -2.12 2.43
N PHE A 54 3.07 -1.25 2.55
CA PHE A 54 3.10 -0.11 3.48
C PHE A 54 3.31 -0.55 4.93
N ASP A 55 2.53 -1.52 5.41
CA ASP A 55 2.67 -2.01 6.77
C ASP A 55 4.05 -2.64 7.03
N TRP A 56 4.58 -3.38 6.06
CA TRP A 56 5.91 -3.95 6.18
C TRP A 56 6.99 -2.87 6.29
N TRP A 57 6.92 -1.83 5.46
CA TRP A 57 7.90 -0.75 5.53
C TRP A 57 7.79 0.08 6.81
N VAL A 58 6.59 0.52 7.17
CA VAL A 58 6.42 1.43 8.31
C VAL A 58 6.40 0.65 9.62
N GLY A 59 5.53 -0.35 9.75
CA GLY A 59 5.38 -1.13 10.97
C GLY A 59 6.61 -1.98 11.27
N HIS A 60 7.09 -2.77 10.30
CA HIS A 60 8.16 -3.73 10.55
C HIS A 60 9.57 -3.16 10.42
N VAL A 61 9.86 -2.46 9.31
CA VAL A 61 11.21 -1.95 9.05
C VAL A 61 11.52 -0.72 9.88
N VAL A 62 10.62 0.27 9.94
CA VAL A 62 10.83 1.52 10.68
C VAL A 62 10.51 1.36 12.17
N CYS A 63 9.33 0.85 12.53
CA CYS A 63 8.88 0.78 13.92
C CYS A 63 9.25 -0.55 14.63
N GLY A 64 9.71 -1.56 13.89
CA GLY A 64 10.19 -2.82 14.50
C GLY A 64 9.10 -3.77 15.01
N HIS A 65 7.83 -3.55 14.63
CA HIS A 65 6.72 -4.46 14.94
C HIS A 65 6.92 -5.80 14.19
N PRO A 66 6.40 -6.94 14.70
CA PRO A 66 6.42 -8.18 13.94
C PRO A 66 5.63 -8.05 12.62
N SER A 67 5.99 -8.88 11.64
CA SER A 67 5.28 -8.96 10.36
C SER A 67 5.08 -10.41 9.98
N ASP A 68 3.82 -10.75 9.71
CA ASP A 68 3.42 -12.06 9.17
C ASP A 68 3.16 -11.96 7.66
N ARG A 69 3.79 -10.98 6.99
CA ARG A 69 3.54 -10.68 5.57
C ARG A 69 3.96 -11.85 4.68
N ASP A 70 2.99 -12.41 3.97
CA ASP A 70 3.21 -13.29 2.83
C ASP A 70 3.01 -12.52 1.53
N ARG A 71 4.12 -12.03 0.96
CA ARG A 71 4.10 -11.27 -0.30
C ARG A 71 3.56 -12.10 -1.46
N ALA A 72 3.81 -13.41 -1.50
CA ALA A 72 3.36 -14.23 -2.62
C ALA A 72 1.82 -14.37 -2.61
N ALA A 73 1.25 -14.54 -1.42
CA ALA A 73 -0.20 -14.63 -1.24
C ALA A 73 -0.94 -13.35 -1.65
N GLU A 74 -0.32 -12.16 -1.50
CA GLU A 74 -0.90 -10.88 -1.95
C GLU A 74 -1.28 -10.88 -3.43
N PHE A 75 -0.49 -11.54 -4.29
CA PHE A 75 -0.70 -11.55 -5.75
C PHE A 75 -1.70 -12.61 -6.25
N THR A 76 -2.21 -13.42 -5.33
CA THR A 76 -3.29 -14.39 -5.56
C THR A 76 -4.54 -14.08 -4.74
N ALA A 77 -4.55 -12.96 -4.02
CA ALA A 77 -5.63 -12.59 -3.13
C ALA A 77 -6.92 -12.29 -3.89
N THR A 78 -8.04 -12.72 -3.32
CA THR A 78 -9.41 -12.46 -3.79
C THR A 78 -10.32 -12.25 -2.59
N GLY A 79 -11.40 -11.50 -2.75
CA GLY A 79 -12.37 -11.28 -1.68
C GLY A 79 -13.45 -10.27 -2.06
N SER A 80 -14.12 -9.70 -1.07
CA SER A 80 -15.19 -8.73 -1.27
C SER A 80 -14.72 -7.28 -1.15
N VAL A 81 -15.53 -6.34 -1.63
CA VAL A 81 -15.34 -4.90 -1.39
C VAL A 81 -15.34 -4.60 0.12
N ALA A 82 -16.16 -5.33 0.89
CA ALA A 82 -16.19 -5.21 2.35
C ALA A 82 -14.86 -5.60 3.01
N ASP A 83 -14.18 -6.63 2.49
CA ASP A 83 -12.85 -7.01 2.98
C ASP A 83 -11.82 -5.88 2.73
N LEU A 84 -11.88 -5.22 1.57
CA LEU A 84 -11.00 -4.08 1.26
C LEU A 84 -11.27 -2.87 2.17
N HIS A 85 -12.52 -2.58 2.48
CA HIS A 85 -12.85 -1.57 3.51
C HIS A 85 -12.25 -1.94 4.87
N GLY A 86 -12.28 -3.22 5.23
CA GLY A 86 -11.62 -3.75 6.43
C GLY A 86 -10.12 -3.46 6.44
N LEU A 87 -9.43 -3.73 5.33
CA LEU A 87 -7.99 -3.48 5.16
C LEU A 87 -7.66 -1.98 5.22
N VAL A 88 -8.42 -1.13 4.55
CA VAL A 88 -8.25 0.33 4.58
C VAL A 88 -8.45 0.86 6.01
N ALA A 89 -9.52 0.45 6.69
CA ALA A 89 -9.79 0.90 8.04
C ALA A 89 -8.70 0.45 9.04
N ALA A 90 -8.19 -0.77 8.88
CA ALA A 90 -7.05 -1.27 9.65
C ALA A 90 -5.78 -0.46 9.39
N SER A 91 -5.47 -0.17 8.12
CA SER A 91 -4.30 0.60 7.72
C SER A 91 -4.34 2.03 8.25
N ARG A 92 -5.50 2.71 8.19
CA ARG A 92 -5.69 4.05 8.78
C ARG A 92 -5.48 4.06 10.30
N ARG A 93 -6.04 3.07 11.01
CA ARG A 93 -5.81 2.94 12.47
C ARG A 93 -4.33 2.77 12.76
N ARG A 94 -3.69 1.83 12.06
CA ARG A 94 -2.28 1.51 12.24
C ARG A 94 -1.36 2.69 11.98
N LEU A 95 -1.60 3.47 10.92
CA LEU A 95 -0.84 4.68 10.65
C LEU A 95 -0.92 5.70 11.78
N ARG A 96 -2.11 5.90 12.37
CA ARG A 96 -2.27 6.78 13.55
C ARG A 96 -1.55 6.23 14.77
N ASP A 97 -1.65 4.93 15.01
CA ASP A 97 -1.02 4.28 16.16
C ASP A 97 0.51 4.35 16.08
N LEU A 98 1.08 4.23 14.88
CA LEU A 98 2.52 4.30 14.63
C LEU A 98 3.07 5.74 14.60
N ALA A 99 2.23 6.77 14.53
CA ALA A 99 2.67 8.16 14.36
C ALA A 99 3.72 8.63 15.41
N PRO A 100 3.57 8.34 16.72
CA PRO A 100 4.58 8.72 17.71
C PRO A 100 5.92 7.98 17.53
N GLU A 101 5.89 6.73 17.07
CA GLU A 101 7.09 5.95 16.80
C GLU A 101 7.81 6.46 15.55
N ILE A 102 7.06 6.79 14.49
CA ILE A 102 7.61 7.39 13.26
C ILE A 102 8.32 8.72 13.57
N GLU A 103 7.70 9.59 14.38
CA GLU A 103 8.26 10.90 14.76
C GLU A 103 9.61 10.80 15.49
N THR A 104 9.81 9.71 16.23
CA THR A 104 11.01 9.51 17.07
C THR A 104 12.02 8.52 16.47
N ALA A 105 11.73 7.92 15.32
CA ALA A 105 12.58 6.94 14.67
C ALA A 105 13.90 7.57 14.18
N THR A 106 15.02 7.04 14.66
CA THR A 106 16.38 7.51 14.30
C THR A 106 17.22 6.47 13.56
N ARG A 107 16.77 5.21 13.55
CA ARG A 107 17.40 4.09 12.85
C ARG A 107 16.35 3.07 12.45
N LEU A 108 16.69 2.23 11.47
CA LEU A 108 15.84 1.10 11.08
C LEU A 108 15.96 -0.02 12.11
N HIS A 109 14.86 -0.75 12.31
CA HIS A 109 14.83 -1.94 13.15
C HIS A 109 15.17 -3.21 12.37
N ARG A 110 15.01 -3.18 11.04
CA ARG A 110 15.35 -4.27 10.11
C ARG A 110 16.00 -3.68 8.88
N GLU A 111 17.05 -4.34 8.38
CA GLU A 111 17.64 -3.97 7.11
C GLU A 111 16.80 -4.58 5.98
N PRO A 112 16.25 -3.79 5.05
CA PRO A 112 15.48 -4.33 3.95
C PRO A 112 16.41 -4.98 2.93
N HIS A 113 16.20 -6.28 2.67
CA HIS A 113 16.92 -7.02 1.64
C HIS A 113 16.18 -6.92 0.30
N LEU A 114 16.53 -5.92 -0.50
CA LEU A 114 15.93 -5.70 -1.82
C LEU A 114 16.84 -6.20 -2.94
N GLN A 115 16.22 -6.57 -4.07
CA GLN A 115 16.93 -6.98 -5.28
C GLN A 115 17.79 -5.84 -5.86
N ASN A 116 17.34 -4.59 -5.71
CA ASN A 116 18.09 -3.40 -6.09
C ASN A 116 18.36 -2.56 -4.83
N PRO A 117 19.53 -2.70 -4.20
CA PRO A 117 19.84 -1.97 -2.97
C PRO A 117 20.06 -0.48 -3.26
N LEU A 118 19.64 0.38 -2.32
CA LEU A 118 19.91 1.81 -2.42
C LEU A 118 21.42 2.09 -2.23
N PRO A 119 22.06 2.82 -3.17
CA PRO A 119 23.42 3.29 -2.98
C PRO A 119 23.49 4.17 -1.72
N GLY A 120 24.38 3.82 -0.78
CA GLY A 120 24.50 4.53 0.50
C GLY A 120 23.68 3.94 1.66
N GLY A 121 22.92 2.87 1.41
CA GLY A 121 22.17 2.15 2.44
C GLY A 121 20.83 2.78 2.80
N TRP A 122 20.05 2.07 3.61
CA TRP A 122 18.71 2.51 4.00
C TRP A 122 18.75 3.37 5.26
N THR A 123 18.08 4.52 5.20
CA THR A 123 17.80 5.39 6.36
C THR A 123 16.31 5.34 6.69
N VAL A 124 15.93 5.83 7.88
CA VAL A 124 14.51 6.00 8.24
C VAL A 124 13.79 6.85 7.18
N GLY A 125 14.38 7.98 6.78
CA GLY A 125 13.80 8.85 5.76
C GLY A 125 13.63 8.15 4.41
N ALA A 126 14.63 7.38 3.96
CA ALA A 126 14.53 6.62 2.71
C ALA A 126 13.44 5.54 2.78
N ALA A 127 13.34 4.82 3.90
CA ALA A 127 12.31 3.81 4.11
C ALA A 127 10.90 4.42 4.11
N LEU A 128 10.70 5.56 4.78
CA LEU A 128 9.41 6.26 4.80
C LEU A 128 9.04 6.80 3.42
N ILE A 129 9.97 7.44 2.70
CA ILE A 129 9.70 7.92 1.33
C ILE A 129 9.32 6.76 0.42
N HIS A 130 10.04 5.65 0.50
CA HIS A 130 9.75 4.49 -0.33
C HIS A 130 8.42 3.81 0.06
N ALA A 131 8.05 3.77 1.34
CA ALA A 131 6.72 3.31 1.76
C ALA A 131 5.59 4.14 1.13
N TYR A 132 5.77 5.47 1.07
CA TYR A 132 4.83 6.35 0.37
C TYR A 132 4.86 6.18 -1.15
N GLU A 133 6.05 6.01 -1.74
CA GLU A 133 6.24 5.73 -3.16
C GLU A 133 5.45 4.48 -3.59
N GLU A 134 5.57 3.38 -2.85
CA GLU A 134 4.83 2.14 -3.11
C GLU A 134 3.31 2.36 -3.04
N LEU A 135 2.82 3.06 -2.01
CA LEU A 135 1.40 3.41 -1.89
C LEU A 135 0.91 4.22 -3.10
N ALA A 136 1.62 5.29 -3.45
CA ALA A 136 1.22 6.21 -4.52
C ALA A 136 1.31 5.53 -5.90
N GLN A 137 2.35 4.74 -6.14
CA GLN A 137 2.52 3.95 -7.35
C GLN A 137 1.36 2.97 -7.54
N HIS A 138 1.01 2.22 -6.50
CA HIS A 138 -0.06 1.25 -6.59
C HIS A 138 -1.46 1.87 -6.63
N LEU A 139 -1.67 3.07 -6.07
CA LEU A 139 -2.88 3.84 -6.35
C LEU A 139 -3.01 4.16 -7.84
N GLY A 140 -1.95 4.65 -8.49
CA GLY A 140 -1.99 4.93 -9.93
C GLY A 140 -2.28 3.68 -10.77
N HIS A 141 -1.68 2.53 -10.41
CA HIS A 141 -2.02 1.26 -11.05
C HIS A 141 -3.48 0.85 -10.82
N LEU A 142 -4.00 1.06 -9.60
CA LEU A 142 -5.38 0.74 -9.24
C LEU A 142 -6.36 1.59 -10.05
N GLU A 143 -6.17 2.90 -10.12
CA GLU A 143 -7.06 3.82 -10.86
C GLU A 143 -7.23 3.39 -12.32
N ILE A 144 -6.12 3.11 -13.01
CA ILE A 144 -6.16 2.63 -14.41
C ILE A 144 -6.80 1.24 -14.50
N THR A 145 -6.54 0.35 -13.55
CA THR A 145 -7.14 -1.00 -13.53
C THR A 145 -8.65 -0.92 -13.36
N VAL A 146 -9.15 -0.09 -12.44
CA VAL A 146 -10.58 0.14 -12.25
C VAL A 146 -11.23 0.68 -13.52
N ASP A 147 -10.61 1.67 -14.17
CA ASP A 147 -11.13 2.23 -15.43
C ASP A 147 -11.26 1.17 -16.53
N LEU A 148 -10.27 0.27 -16.66
CA LEU A 148 -10.29 -0.80 -17.66
C LEU A 148 -11.33 -1.88 -17.36
N VAL A 149 -11.48 -2.27 -16.09
CA VAL A 149 -12.50 -3.24 -15.66
C VAL A 149 -13.91 -2.69 -15.93
N GLU A 150 -14.18 -1.43 -15.58
CA GLU A 150 -15.48 -0.81 -15.85
C GLU A 150 -15.82 -0.70 -17.36
N ILE A 151 -14.82 -0.49 -18.22
CA ILE A 151 -15.01 -0.49 -19.67
C ILE A 151 -15.32 -1.91 -20.16
N GLY A 152 -14.59 -2.92 -19.66
CA GLY A 152 -14.77 -4.32 -20.03
C GLY A 152 -16.15 -4.87 -19.67
N GLY A 153 -16.69 -4.52 -18.50
CA GLY A 153 -18.03 -4.94 -18.06
C GLY A 153 -19.20 -4.26 -18.79
N ARG A 154 -18.95 -3.28 -19.67
CA ARG A 154 -19.97 -2.57 -20.46
C ARG A 154 -20.08 -3.04 -21.91
N ALA A 155 -19.19 -3.92 -22.36
CA ALA A 155 -19.16 -4.48 -23.71
C ALA A 155 -19.98 -5.78 -23.81
#